data_AF-A0A945XSU3-F1
#
_entry.id   AF-A0A945XSU3-F1
#
_cell.length_a   1.000
_cell.length_b   1.000
_cell.length_c   1.000
_cell.angle_alpha   90.00
_cell.angle_beta   90.00
_cell.angle_gamma   90.00
#
_symmetry.space_group_name_H-M   'P 1'
#
loop_
_entity.id
_entity.type
_entity.pdbx_description
1 polymer ?
#
loop_
_entity_poly.entity_id
_entity_poly.type
_entity_poly.pdbx_seq_one_letter_code
_entity_poly.pdbx_strand_id
1 'polypeptide(L)' 'MKLIELLLSPIAFSIGFLAPLLAQVMLAMDTELSTPVAYGTGLAISISFGIVAQSRGSWLWVKDHE' A
#
# COMPACT_ATOMS: atom_id res chain seq x y z
N MET A 1 -20.42 -2.46 -4.45
CA MET A 1 -19.36 -2.82 -5.42
C MET A 1 -18.31 -1.71 -5.48
N LYS A 2 -18.67 -0.47 -5.88
CA LYS A 2 -17.75 0.69 -5.94
C LYS A 2 -16.91 0.99 -4.68
N LEU A 3 -17.46 0.86 -3.47
CA LEU A 3 -16.69 1.10 -2.23
C LEU A 3 -15.63 0.02 -1.97
N ILE A 4 -15.97 -1.24 -2.24
CA ILE A 4 -15.05 -2.36 -2.08
C ILE A 4 -13.94 -2.29 -3.14
N GLU A 5 -14.30 -1.95 -4.39
CA GLU A 5 -13.34 -1.68 -5.47
C GLU A 5 -12.40 -0.51 -5.15
N LEU A 6 -12.93 0.54 -4.50
CA LEU A 6 -12.12 1.66 -4.06
C LEU A 6 -11.13 1.25 -2.97
N LEU A 7 -11.60 0.54 -1.94
CA LEU A 7 -10.75 0.05 -0.83
C LEU A 7 -9.69 -0.96 -1.30
N LEU A 8 -10.03 -1.75 -2.31
CA LEU A 8 -9.13 -2.71 -2.93
C LEU A 8 -8.37 -2.14 -4.14
N SER A 9 -8.52 -0.84 -4.42
CA SER A 9 -7.71 -0.20 -5.45
C SER A 9 -6.23 -0.29 -5.07
N PRO A 10 -5.32 -0.43 -6.05
CA PRO A 10 -3.89 -0.48 -5.79
C PRO A 10 -3.36 0.64 -4.88
N ILE A 11 -3.88 1.85 -5.03
CA ILE A 11 -3.50 3.02 -4.22
C ILE A 11 -4.06 2.90 -2.80
N ALA A 12 -5.36 2.60 -2.64
CA ALA A 12 -5.97 2.46 -1.33
C ALA A 12 -5.36 1.31 -0.53
N PHE A 13 -5.08 0.18 -1.17
CA PHE A 13 -4.35 -0.93 -0.55
C PHE A 13 -2.94 -0.53 -0.13
N SER A 14 -2.23 0.21 -0.98
CA SER A 14 -0.86 0.64 -0.68
C SER A 14 -0.78 1.57 0.53
N ILE A 15 -1.75 2.49 0.67
CA ILE A 15 -1.79 3.45 1.78
C ILE A 15 -2.39 2.79 3.03
N GLY A 16 -3.54 2.12 2.89
CA GLY A 16 -4.32 1.61 4.01
C GLY A 16 -3.79 0.30 4.61
N PHE A 17 -3.02 -0.48 3.85
CA PHE A 17 -2.49 -1.76 4.29
C PHE A 17 -0.96 -1.84 4.20
N LEU A 18 -0.38 -1.58 3.02
CA LEU A 18 1.05 -1.81 2.82
C LEU A 18 1.94 -0.83 3.60
N ALA A 19 1.60 0.46 3.63
CA ALA A 19 2.32 1.47 4.41
C ALA A 19 2.39 1.13 5.92
N PRO A 20 1.27 0.87 6.62
CA PRO A 20 1.32 0.55 8.04
C PRO A 20 2.00 -0.81 8.32
N LEU A 21 1.89 -1.79 7.41
CA LEU A 21 2.61 -3.06 7.55
C LEU A 21 4.13 -2.85 7.50
N LEU A 22 4.62 -2.10 6.49
CA LEU A 22 6.05 -1.79 6.36
C LEU A 22 6.56 -1.03 7.59
N ALA A 23 5.83 -0.04 8.05
CA ALA A 23 6.18 0.72 9.25
C ALA A 23 6.29 -0.19 10.49
N GLN A 24 5.35 -1.09 10.69
CA GLN A 24 5.37 -2.04 11.81
C GLN A 24 6.52 -3.04 11.71
N VAL A 25 6.85 -3.52 10.52
CA VAL A 25 8.02 -4.38 10.30
C VAL A 25 9.30 -3.62 10.66
N MET A 26 9.44 -2.37 10.23
CA MET A 26 10.62 -1.55 10.55
C MET A 26 10.76 -1.32 12.07
N LEU A 27 9.67 -0.96 12.76
CA LEU A 27 9.65 -0.78 14.21
C LEU A 27 9.91 -2.09 14.98
N ALA A 28 9.51 -3.23 14.43
CA ALA A 28 9.79 -4.53 15.02
C ALA A 28 11.26 -4.96 14.83
N MET A 29 11.91 -4.50 13.77
CA MET A 29 13.32 -4.80 13.47
C MET A 29 14.30 -3.85 14.18
N ASP A 30 13.88 -2.61 14.43
CA ASP A 30 14.69 -1.58 15.11
C ASP A 30 13.83 -0.81 16.12
N THR A 31 14.07 -1.08 17.41
CA THR A 31 13.32 -0.49 18.51
C THR A 31 13.65 0.97 18.77
N GLU A 32 14.77 1.48 18.24
CA GLU A 32 15.16 2.89 18.39
C GLU A 32 14.63 3.76 17.24
N LEU A 33 14.07 3.16 16.19
CA LEU A 33 13.49 3.88 15.07
C LEU A 33 12.25 4.66 15.50
N SER A 34 12.25 5.97 15.25
CA SER A 34 11.08 6.79 15.57
C SER A 34 9.85 6.44 14.71
N THR A 35 8.68 6.40 15.33
CA THR A 35 7.40 6.12 14.65
C THR A 35 7.15 7.00 13.42
N PRO A 36 7.36 8.34 13.45
CA PRO A 36 7.14 9.16 12.27
C PRO A 36 8.05 8.80 11.10
N VAL A 37 9.30 8.42 11.38
CA VAL A 37 10.25 7.99 10.34
C VAL A 37 9.81 6.65 9.74
N ALA A 38 9.49 5.67 10.58
CA ALA A 38 9.01 4.36 10.11
C ALA A 38 7.77 4.47 9.21
N TYR A 39 6.78 5.26 9.61
CA TYR A 39 5.56 5.48 8.81
C TYR A 39 5.82 6.31 7.56
N GLY A 40 6.69 7.33 7.64
CA GLY A 40 7.10 8.12 6.47
C GLY A 40 7.80 7.28 5.41
N THR A 41 8.76 6.44 5.83
CA THR A 41 9.47 5.51 4.95
C THR A 41 8.55 4.42 4.40
N GLY A 42 7.71 3.81 5.25
CA GLY A 42 6.73 2.81 4.84
C GLY A 42 5.76 3.35 3.78
N LEU A 43 5.29 4.60 3.94
CA LEU A 43 4.44 5.27 2.96
C LEU A 43 5.19 5.55 1.64
N ALA A 44 6.41 6.08 1.70
CA ALA A 44 7.19 6.38 0.49
C ALA A 44 7.46 5.14 -0.36
N ILE A 45 7.78 4.02 0.30
CA ILE A 45 7.97 2.73 -0.36
C ILE A 45 6.63 2.24 -0.94
N SER A 46 5.58 2.18 -0.13
CA SER A 46 4.30 1.58 -0.54
C SER A 46 3.63 2.33 -1.68
N ILE A 47 3.67 3.67 -1.69
CA ILE A 47 3.03 4.47 -2.74
C ILE A 47 3.65 4.21 -4.10
N SER A 48 4.97 3.96 -4.13
CA SER A 48 5.69 3.62 -5.36
C SER A 48 5.16 2.31 -5.96
N PHE A 49 4.93 1.31 -5.11
CA PHE A 49 4.28 0.05 -5.52
C PHE A 49 2.84 0.25 -5.96
N GLY A 50 2.08 1.08 -5.24
CA GLY A 50 0.69 1.41 -5.59
C GLY A 50 0.56 2.04 -6.97
N ILE A 51 1.44 2.99 -7.30
CA ILE A 51 1.49 3.64 -8.63
C ILE A 51 1.80 2.61 -9.72
N VAL A 52 2.81 1.75 -9.51
CA VAL A 52 3.17 0.71 -10.48
C VAL A 52 2.06 -0.32 -10.65
N ALA A 53 1.39 -0.71 -9.58
CA ALA A 53 0.27 -1.64 -9.62
C ALA A 53 -0.96 -1.04 -10.31
N GLN A 54 -1.23 0.26 -10.10
CA GLN A 54 -2.29 0.99 -10.78
C GLN A 54 -2.02 1.12 -12.29
N SER A 55 -0.78 1.43 -12.68
CA SER A 55 -0.42 1.62 -14.09
C SER A 55 -0.40 0.33 -14.89
N ARG A 56 -0.22 -0.83 -14.23
CA ARG A 56 -0.27 -2.17 -14.85
C ARG A 56 -1.67 -2.76 -14.95
N GLY A 57 -2.71 -2.00 -14.63
CA GLY A 57 -4.11 -2.42 -14.81
C GLY A 57 -4.76 -3.08 -13.59
N SER A 58 -4.32 -2.73 -12.37
CA SER A 58 -4.83 -3.28 -11.10
C SER A 58 -4.41 -4.73 -10.83
N TRP A 59 -4.23 -5.08 -9.55
CA TRP A 59 -3.91 -6.46 -9.12
C TRP A 59 -5.16 -7.34 -9.00
N LEU A 60 -6.33 -6.72 -8.80
CA LEU A 60 -7.60 -7.39 -8.98
C LEU A 60 -7.86 -7.48 -10.47
N TRP A 61 -7.58 -8.66 -11.02
CA TRP A 61 -7.91 -9.10 -12.37
C TRP A 61 -9.45 -9.15 -12.57
N VAL A 62 -10.13 -8.02 -12.42
CA VAL A 62 -11.45 -7.83 -13.02
C VAL A 62 -11.19 -7.34 -14.43
N LYS A 63 -10.76 -8.26 -15.30
CA LYS A 63 -11.06 -8.08 -16.71
C LYS A 63 -12.56 -8.27 -16.82
N ASP A 64 -13.28 -7.17 -17.00
CA ASP A 64 -14.58 -7.25 -17.62
C ASP A 64 -14.33 -7.89 -18.99
N HIS A 65 -14.63 -9.19 -19.08
CA HIS A 65 -14.85 -9.83 -20.35
C HIS A 65 -16.10 -9.17 -20.93
N GLU A 66 -15.90 -8.19 -21.81
CA GLU A 66 -16.89 -7.79 -22.82
C GLU A 66 -17.23 -9.00 -23.71
#